data_AF-A0A7Y5H4F0-F1
#
_entry.id   AF-A0A7Y5H4F0-F1
#
_cell.length_a   1.000
_cell.length_b   1.000
_cell.length_c   1.000
_cell.angle_alpha   90.00
_cell.angle_beta   90.00
_cell.angle_gamma   90.00
#
_symmetry.space_group_name_H-M   'P 1'
#
loop_
_entity.id
_entity.type
_entity.pdbx_description
1 polymer ?
#
loop_
_entity_poly.entity_id
_entity_poly.type
_entity_poly.pdbx_seq_one_letter_code
_entity_poly.pdbx_strand_id
1 'polypeptide(L)'
;MSENTKITNTPDITDPERLIETDDKFSKSDHVHYKEILHRYYRQSLPFDIQSYKNLDEQPPDARIAMKNDPFFRDVGKYVHILDFSEQERIKFGRENEVQHLIVFLLFERDLDVLEAVFGNPQLPTKVLYDFINLIKERDIDREDDKILKLAQKVMKRRSRRIVKVREIHTANTQPIQRANLITLFSYLIDDDAQVRMAAENVVSALDVQTLINALEDDSLIHTMRESIPKITAISIFRMLESAVHLEIRNLAAGGDLGADQTNEHNAARRQLTQVLQDRKRRELEKCVEDPTDLFNATLITYLHFDKDADLRAQALEILQPDDIIDLVSDDSTPRHISSQVLPMLEKSTDERVRQRTTEIRLKEAERLNKKMKEIEVSVNAYFDVIFQSLNYSRINSQKEAVTMLRGSLNYLQLFAKEAKNLESGSATVAQGVIRQAIEHFEGSINALYSDTKRELFTEFEEIQGMVRHILDLKSFKFEEESGVEDEVDEAVLNKAVMIWRNTISQFLGRIKDLEEMLRIKWGKLMTENEPKRKQEENESDLYEAFGEIETLHKNEVDCKLKIPCRECKRRGCASERFMLQVDFLLEEIHQGFKHDKQTHHA
;
A
#
# COMPACT_ATOMS: atom_id res chain seq x y z
N MET A 1 32.69 -6.69 41.66
CA MET A 1 31.54 -5.80 41.34
C MET A 1 32.03 -4.77 40.35
N SER A 2 31.77 -5.01 39.07
CA SER A 2 31.97 -4.06 37.98
C SER A 2 31.02 -4.51 36.88
N GLU A 3 29.93 -3.77 36.73
CA GLU A 3 28.90 -3.99 35.72
C GLU A 3 29.51 -3.79 34.33
N ASN A 4 29.56 -4.87 33.54
CA ASN A 4 29.82 -4.79 32.12
C ASN A 4 28.48 -4.66 31.41
N THR A 5 28.05 -3.42 31.20
CA THR A 5 26.95 -3.07 30.31
C THR A 5 27.39 -3.34 28.87
N LYS A 6 27.08 -4.55 28.36
CA LYS A 6 27.14 -4.83 26.92
C LYS A 6 26.00 -4.07 26.27
N ILE A 7 26.31 -2.94 25.66
CA ILE A 7 25.44 -2.26 24.71
C ILE A 7 25.37 -3.15 23.46
N THR A 8 24.28 -3.89 23.31
CA THR A 8 23.89 -4.53 22.06
C THR A 8 23.42 -3.44 21.11
N ASN A 9 24.31 -2.93 20.27
CA ASN A 9 23.95 -2.10 19.12
C ASN A 9 23.28 -2.99 18.06
N THR A 10 21.98 -3.25 18.21
CA THR A 10 21.12 -3.50 17.05
C THR A 10 21.03 -2.19 16.26
N PRO A 11 21.48 -2.13 15.00
CA PRO A 11 21.37 -0.93 14.20
C PRO A 11 19.89 -0.62 13.98
N ASP A 12 19.49 0.61 14.32
CA ASP A 12 18.14 1.13 14.10
C ASP A 12 17.78 1.04 12.60
N ILE A 13 16.70 0.31 12.32
CA ILE A 13 16.34 -0.25 10.99
C ILE A 13 15.58 0.80 10.14
N THR A 14 15.29 1.98 10.69
CA THR A 14 14.45 3.00 10.06
C THR A 14 15.22 4.07 9.29
N ASP A 15 16.56 4.04 9.24
CA ASP A 15 17.37 5.08 8.59
C ASP A 15 18.01 4.60 7.27
N PRO A 16 17.46 4.99 6.09
CA PRO A 16 18.00 4.63 4.78
C PRO A 16 19.43 5.12 4.57
N GLU A 17 19.87 6.19 5.24
CA GLU A 17 21.20 6.78 5.05
C GLU A 17 22.33 5.86 5.49
N ARG A 18 22.10 5.02 6.51
CA ARG A 18 23.09 4.03 6.98
C ARG A 18 23.21 2.79 6.09
N LEU A 19 22.20 2.49 5.27
CA LEU A 19 22.23 1.37 4.32
C LEU A 19 22.92 1.73 2.99
N ILE A 20 23.10 3.03 2.72
CA ILE A 20 23.60 3.59 1.45
C ILE A 20 25.14 3.50 1.33
N GLU A 21 25.89 3.37 2.42
CA GLU A 21 27.37 3.40 2.37
C GLU A 21 28.03 2.11 1.84
N THR A 22 27.30 1.00 1.74
CA THR A 22 27.88 -0.32 1.44
C THR A 22 27.73 -0.81 -0.01
N ASP A 23 27.10 -0.03 -0.90
CA ASP A 23 26.66 -0.49 -2.24
C ASP A 23 27.61 -0.10 -3.41
N ASP A 24 28.67 0.69 -3.17
CA ASP A 24 29.33 1.39 -4.29
C ASP A 24 30.57 0.68 -4.88
N LYS A 25 30.37 0.02 -6.03
CA LYS A 25 31.35 -0.01 -7.14
C LYS A 25 31.35 1.29 -7.96
N PHE A 26 30.50 2.26 -7.59
CA PHE A 26 30.39 3.54 -8.23
C PHE A 26 31.41 4.53 -7.65
N SER A 27 32.20 5.19 -8.50
CA SER A 27 33.24 6.08 -7.98
C SER A 27 32.59 7.28 -7.28
N LYS A 28 33.18 7.72 -6.15
CA LYS A 28 32.71 8.92 -5.44
C LYS A 28 32.66 10.14 -6.36
N SER A 29 33.57 10.23 -7.34
CA SER A 29 33.58 11.29 -8.36
C SER A 29 32.36 11.22 -9.29
N ASP A 30 31.97 10.04 -9.74
CA ASP A 30 30.80 9.87 -10.62
C ASP A 30 29.51 10.20 -9.85
N HIS A 31 29.40 9.78 -8.59
CA HIS A 31 28.26 10.11 -7.75
C HIS A 31 28.08 11.61 -7.54
N VAL A 32 29.16 12.33 -7.20
CA VAL A 32 29.12 13.80 -7.04
C VAL A 32 28.70 14.46 -8.36
N HIS A 33 29.27 14.02 -9.48
CA HIS A 33 28.95 14.55 -10.81
C HIS A 33 27.46 14.39 -11.18
N TYR A 34 26.87 13.22 -10.95
CA TYR A 34 25.47 12.98 -11.30
C TYR A 34 24.48 13.61 -10.31
N LYS A 35 24.86 13.71 -9.04
CA LYS A 35 24.10 14.50 -8.06
C LYS A 35 24.02 15.96 -8.48
N GLU A 36 25.13 16.54 -8.95
CA GLU A 36 25.14 17.92 -9.46
C GLU A 36 24.26 18.08 -10.70
N ILE A 37 24.26 17.11 -11.63
CA ILE A 37 23.38 17.11 -12.81
C ILE A 37 21.90 17.09 -12.41
N LEU A 38 21.50 16.17 -11.51
CA LEU A 38 20.13 16.07 -11.02
C LEU A 38 19.72 17.35 -10.26
N HIS A 39 20.54 17.83 -9.32
CA HIS A 39 20.26 19.08 -8.61
C HIS A 39 20.12 20.27 -9.57
N ARG A 40 20.98 20.37 -10.58
CA ARG A 40 20.97 21.50 -11.53
C ARG A 40 19.70 21.51 -12.40
N TYR A 41 19.20 20.35 -12.79
CA TYR A 41 17.95 20.25 -13.55
C TYR A 41 16.71 20.48 -12.66
N TYR A 42 16.67 19.85 -11.49
CA TYR A 42 15.48 19.87 -10.62
C TYR A 42 15.30 21.17 -9.82
N ARG A 43 16.34 22.01 -9.70
CA ARG A 43 16.27 23.31 -9.00
C ARG A 43 15.93 24.49 -9.91
N GLN A 44 15.90 24.30 -11.23
CA GLN A 44 15.44 25.34 -12.15
C GLN A 44 13.91 25.44 -12.08
N SER A 45 13.40 26.64 -11.79
CA SER A 45 11.98 26.96 -11.58
C SER A 45 11.10 26.82 -12.83
N LEU A 46 11.66 26.38 -13.96
CA LEU A 46 10.95 26.04 -15.18
C LEU A 46 11.46 24.67 -15.66
N PRO A 47 10.57 23.67 -15.89
CA PRO A 47 11.00 22.43 -16.53
C PRO A 47 11.57 22.76 -17.91
N PHE A 48 12.81 22.36 -18.16
CA PHE A 48 13.38 22.47 -19.49
C PHE A 48 12.63 21.48 -20.40
N ASP A 49 11.83 22.00 -21.31
CA ASP A 49 11.06 21.20 -22.26
C ASP A 49 12.01 20.49 -23.23
N ILE A 50 11.88 19.17 -23.33
CA ILE A 50 12.66 18.36 -24.25
C ILE A 50 12.47 18.81 -25.71
N GLN A 51 11.31 19.37 -26.07
CA GLN A 51 11.08 19.93 -27.40
C GLN A 51 11.94 21.17 -27.67
N SER A 52 12.20 21.98 -26.63
CA SER A 52 13.13 23.12 -26.73
C SER A 52 14.57 22.67 -26.96
N TYR A 53 14.93 21.46 -26.50
CA TYR A 53 16.21 20.83 -26.78
C TYR A 53 16.25 20.14 -28.16
N LYS A 54 15.19 19.43 -28.56
CA LYS A 54 15.11 18.75 -29.87
C LYS A 54 15.10 19.75 -31.04
N ASN A 55 14.56 20.95 -30.84
CA ASN A 55 14.52 22.03 -31.84
C ASN A 55 15.72 23.01 -31.71
N LEU A 56 16.88 22.51 -31.24
CA LEU A 56 18.08 23.31 -31.00
C LEU A 56 18.60 24.10 -32.23
N ASP A 57 18.28 23.63 -33.44
CA ASP A 57 18.64 24.29 -34.70
C ASP A 57 17.69 25.45 -35.08
N GLU A 58 16.54 25.55 -34.41
CA GLU A 58 15.56 26.63 -34.59
C GLU A 58 15.74 27.76 -33.56
N GLN A 59 16.64 27.58 -32.58
CA GLN A 59 16.96 28.56 -31.54
C GLN A 59 17.94 29.64 -32.04
N PRO A 60 17.93 30.85 -31.44
CA PRO A 60 18.88 31.91 -31.79
C PRO A 60 20.34 31.42 -31.68
N PRO A 61 21.25 31.87 -32.57
CA PRO A 61 22.65 31.42 -32.61
C PRO A 61 23.37 31.49 -31.25
N ASP A 62 23.09 32.54 -30.47
CA ASP A 62 23.70 32.79 -29.17
C ASP A 62 23.22 31.80 -28.09
N ALA A 63 21.93 31.41 -28.14
CA ALA A 63 21.36 30.40 -27.25
C ALA A 63 21.93 29.00 -27.58
N ARG A 64 22.10 28.69 -28.87
CA ARG A 64 22.72 27.44 -29.33
C ARG A 64 24.19 27.32 -28.91
N ILE A 65 24.94 28.42 -28.95
CA ILE A 65 26.33 28.49 -28.49
C ILE A 65 26.41 28.37 -26.96
N ALA A 66 25.53 29.07 -26.23
CA ALA A 66 25.46 29.00 -24.77
C ALA A 66 25.14 27.57 -24.28
N MET A 67 24.20 26.88 -24.91
CA MET A 67 23.86 25.49 -24.57
C MET A 67 24.94 24.48 -24.95
N LYS A 68 25.61 24.62 -26.12
CA LYS A 68 26.73 23.74 -26.50
C LYS A 68 27.96 23.88 -25.59
N ASN A 69 28.15 25.07 -25.02
CA ASN A 69 29.27 25.36 -24.12
C ASN A 69 28.98 25.00 -22.66
N ASP A 70 27.73 24.71 -22.31
CA ASP A 70 27.35 24.26 -20.98
C ASP A 70 27.72 22.76 -20.79
N PRO A 71 28.55 22.41 -19.79
CA PRO A 71 28.88 21.03 -19.48
C PRO A 71 27.66 20.14 -19.24
N PHE A 72 26.59 20.68 -18.62
CA PHE A 72 25.36 19.94 -18.35
C PHE A 72 24.68 19.47 -19.64
N PHE A 73 24.53 20.35 -20.63
CA PHE A 73 23.89 20.03 -21.90
C PHE A 73 24.79 19.19 -22.81
N ARG A 74 26.12 19.30 -22.68
CA ARG A 74 27.06 18.43 -23.41
C ARG A 74 26.96 16.97 -22.98
N ASP A 75 26.71 16.71 -21.70
CA ASP A 75 26.69 15.35 -21.16
C ASP A 75 25.31 14.71 -21.26
N VAL A 76 24.24 15.47 -20.96
CA VAL A 76 22.87 15.01 -21.17
C VAL A 76 22.54 14.88 -22.66
N GLY A 77 23.04 15.81 -23.47
CA GLY A 77 22.76 15.92 -24.90
C GLY A 77 23.18 14.73 -25.76
N LYS A 78 24.21 13.99 -25.33
CA LYS A 78 24.68 12.77 -25.99
C LYS A 78 23.62 11.66 -25.97
N TYR A 79 22.71 11.69 -25.00
CA TYR A 79 21.78 10.61 -24.69
C TYR A 79 20.32 10.96 -25.00
N VAL A 80 20.01 12.20 -25.43
CA VAL A 80 18.63 12.64 -25.71
C VAL A 80 17.96 11.83 -26.83
N HIS A 81 18.73 11.33 -27.80
CA HIS A 81 18.21 10.49 -28.88
C HIS A 81 17.57 9.17 -28.37
N ILE A 82 17.91 8.73 -27.16
CA ILE A 82 17.31 7.55 -26.52
C ILE A 82 15.82 7.79 -26.21
N LEU A 83 15.41 9.05 -26.04
CA LEU A 83 14.01 9.41 -25.80
C LEU A 83 13.16 9.40 -27.07
N ASP A 84 13.77 9.18 -28.25
CA ASP A 84 13.06 8.94 -29.52
C ASP A 84 12.74 7.46 -29.76
N PHE A 85 13.23 6.57 -28.90
CA PHE A 85 12.90 5.15 -28.94
C PHE A 85 11.41 4.92 -28.67
N SER A 86 10.87 3.86 -29.26
CA SER A 86 9.53 3.40 -28.90
C SER A 86 9.46 3.05 -27.41
N GLU A 87 8.27 3.08 -26.83
CA GLU A 87 8.05 2.75 -25.40
C GLU A 87 8.68 1.39 -25.02
N GLN A 88 8.50 0.36 -25.84
CA GLN A 88 9.08 -0.97 -25.62
C GLN A 88 10.62 -0.96 -25.66
N GLU A 89 11.20 -0.19 -26.57
CA GLU A 89 12.64 0.00 -26.66
C GLU A 89 13.17 0.78 -25.45
N ARG A 90 12.46 1.80 -24.96
CA ARG A 90 12.81 2.55 -23.74
C ARG A 90 12.71 1.69 -22.48
N ILE A 91 11.68 0.85 -22.34
CA ILE A 91 11.55 -0.11 -21.24
C ILE A 91 12.72 -1.09 -21.26
N LYS A 92 13.01 -1.70 -22.43
CA LYS A 92 14.13 -2.65 -22.56
C LYS A 92 15.46 -1.96 -22.26
N PHE A 93 15.67 -0.78 -22.81
CA PHE A 93 16.87 0.00 -22.58
C PHE A 93 17.03 0.37 -21.10
N GLY A 94 15.95 0.79 -20.45
CA GLY A 94 15.90 1.09 -19.03
C GLY A 94 16.25 -0.08 -18.12
N ARG A 95 16.05 -1.33 -18.55
CA ARG A 95 16.40 -2.55 -17.78
C ARG A 95 17.86 -2.98 -17.92
N GLU A 96 18.49 -2.70 -19.05
CA GLU A 96 19.75 -3.35 -19.47
C GLU A 96 20.97 -2.42 -19.45
N ASN A 97 20.78 -1.10 -19.50
CA ASN A 97 21.88 -0.16 -19.72
C ASN A 97 22.49 0.40 -18.43
N GLU A 98 23.68 0.99 -18.58
CA GLU A 98 24.47 1.58 -17.51
C GLU A 98 23.88 2.90 -16.98
N VAL A 99 24.16 3.22 -15.72
CA VAL A 99 23.66 4.41 -14.99
C VAL A 99 23.80 5.72 -15.76
N GLN A 100 24.89 5.90 -16.52
CA GLN A 100 25.15 7.12 -17.29
C GLN A 100 24.02 7.43 -18.29
N HIS A 101 23.43 6.38 -18.85
CA HIS A 101 22.33 6.48 -19.81
C HIS A 101 20.98 6.57 -19.10
N LEU A 102 20.84 5.97 -17.91
CA LEU A 102 19.59 5.95 -17.16
C LEU A 102 19.18 7.33 -16.63
N ILE A 103 20.16 8.22 -16.41
CA ILE A 103 19.92 9.58 -15.91
C ILE A 103 19.09 10.41 -16.88
N VAL A 104 19.16 10.14 -18.20
CA VAL A 104 18.31 10.82 -19.17
C VAL A 104 16.83 10.52 -18.93
N PHE A 105 16.50 9.29 -18.52
CA PHE A 105 15.12 8.94 -18.17
C PHE A 105 14.72 9.57 -16.84
N LEU A 106 15.62 9.61 -15.85
CA LEU A 106 15.33 10.30 -14.59
C LEU A 106 14.95 11.76 -14.85
N LEU A 107 15.64 12.44 -15.77
CA LEU A 107 15.44 13.86 -16.05
C LEU A 107 14.19 14.14 -16.91
N PHE A 108 13.93 13.33 -17.94
CA PHE A 108 12.96 13.68 -18.99
C PHE A 108 11.82 12.69 -19.20
N GLU A 109 11.93 11.47 -18.67
CA GLU A 109 10.88 10.47 -18.85
C GLU A 109 9.69 10.76 -17.93
N ARG A 110 8.49 10.53 -18.46
CA ARG A 110 7.23 10.68 -17.73
C ARG A 110 6.37 9.43 -17.76
N ASP A 111 6.72 8.49 -18.64
CA ASP A 111 6.06 7.19 -18.69
C ASP A 111 6.43 6.35 -17.46
N LEU A 112 5.41 5.91 -16.72
CA LEU A 112 5.60 5.17 -15.46
C LEU A 112 6.14 3.76 -15.68
N ASP A 113 5.84 3.13 -16.81
CA ASP A 113 6.29 1.77 -17.09
C ASP A 113 7.79 1.79 -17.48
N VAL A 114 8.22 2.82 -18.21
CA VAL A 114 9.64 3.09 -18.46
C VAL A 114 10.36 3.45 -17.17
N LEU A 115 9.80 4.33 -16.34
CA LEU A 115 10.41 4.71 -15.06
C LEU A 115 10.46 3.54 -14.06
N GLU A 116 9.46 2.65 -14.03
CA GLU A 116 9.52 1.44 -13.20
C GLU A 116 10.67 0.54 -13.63
N ALA A 117 10.88 0.39 -14.94
CA ALA A 117 12.02 -0.34 -15.50
C ALA A 117 13.37 0.31 -15.12
N VAL A 118 13.47 1.63 -15.21
CA VAL A 118 14.69 2.39 -14.85
C VAL A 118 14.98 2.32 -13.35
N PHE A 119 13.98 2.56 -12.50
CA PHE A 119 14.12 2.44 -11.04
C PHE A 119 14.39 1.00 -10.63
N GLY A 120 13.89 0.02 -11.37
CA GLY A 120 14.13 -1.41 -11.13
C GLY A 120 15.52 -1.88 -11.56
N ASN A 121 16.26 -1.09 -12.35
CA ASN A 121 17.54 -1.49 -12.92
C ASN A 121 18.67 -1.57 -11.86
N PRO A 122 19.32 -2.74 -11.67
CA PRO A 122 20.37 -2.90 -10.67
C PRO A 122 21.59 -1.99 -10.84
N GLN A 123 21.83 -1.46 -12.05
CA GLN A 123 22.92 -0.53 -12.34
C GLN A 123 22.63 0.90 -11.85
N LEU A 124 21.36 1.26 -11.60
CA LEU A 124 21.03 2.56 -10.98
C LEU A 124 21.36 2.49 -9.48
N PRO A 125 22.32 3.28 -8.96
CA PRO A 125 22.69 3.21 -7.56
C PRO A 125 21.54 3.62 -6.65
N THR A 126 21.39 2.90 -5.52
CA THR A 126 20.38 3.19 -4.49
C THR A 126 20.46 4.64 -4.00
N LYS A 127 21.68 5.19 -3.92
CA LYS A 127 21.94 6.58 -3.56
C LYS A 127 21.42 7.60 -4.58
N VAL A 128 21.57 7.32 -5.88
CA VAL A 128 21.07 8.19 -6.94
C VAL A 128 19.54 8.22 -6.93
N LEU A 129 18.89 7.07 -6.69
CA LEU A 129 17.44 7.00 -6.52
C LEU A 129 16.97 7.75 -5.26
N TYR A 130 17.72 7.69 -4.15
CA TYR A 130 17.42 8.45 -2.94
C TYR A 130 17.55 9.96 -3.15
N ASP A 131 18.64 10.43 -3.76
CA ASP A 131 18.83 11.84 -4.12
C ASP A 131 17.71 12.31 -5.06
N PHE A 132 17.33 11.51 -6.05
CA PHE A 132 16.20 11.77 -6.94
C PHE A 132 14.86 11.90 -6.20
N ILE A 133 14.59 11.00 -5.25
CA ILE A 133 13.41 11.06 -4.38
C ILE A 133 13.39 12.37 -3.58
N ASN A 134 14.51 12.76 -3.00
CA ASN A 134 14.62 14.00 -2.23
C ASN A 134 14.44 15.24 -3.11
N LEU A 135 15.03 15.22 -4.32
CA LEU A 135 14.88 16.30 -5.29
C LEU A 135 13.43 16.47 -5.77
N ILE A 136 12.70 15.38 -6.01
CA ILE A 136 11.27 15.46 -6.34
C ILE A 136 10.47 15.99 -5.15
N LYS A 137 10.79 15.56 -3.91
CA LYS A 137 10.13 16.06 -2.69
C LYS A 137 10.34 17.56 -2.47
N GLU A 138 11.53 18.08 -2.78
CA GLU A 138 11.88 19.49 -2.65
C GLU A 138 11.21 20.38 -3.70
N ARG A 139 10.74 19.80 -4.82
CA ARG A 139 10.08 20.51 -5.91
C ARG A 139 8.59 20.77 -5.61
N ASP A 140 8.01 21.76 -6.29
CA ASP A 140 6.57 22.03 -6.22
C ASP A 140 5.77 20.91 -6.94
N ILE A 141 5.55 19.79 -6.24
CA ILE A 141 5.06 18.50 -6.77
C ILE A 141 3.75 18.68 -7.56
N ASP A 142 3.82 18.43 -8.88
CA ASP A 142 2.63 18.26 -9.71
C ASP A 142 2.11 16.81 -9.69
N ARG A 143 0.98 16.56 -10.37
CA ARG A 143 0.27 15.28 -10.32
C ARG A 143 1.03 14.13 -11.01
N GLU A 144 1.99 14.43 -11.89
CA GLU A 144 2.84 13.44 -12.55
C GLU A 144 4.04 13.11 -11.65
N ASP A 145 4.66 14.13 -11.07
CA ASP A 145 5.75 13.98 -10.10
C ASP A 145 5.34 13.14 -8.87
N ASP A 146 4.09 13.22 -8.38
CA ASP A 146 3.59 12.35 -7.29
C ASP A 146 3.58 10.86 -7.68
N LYS A 147 3.18 10.55 -8.92
CA LYS A 147 3.16 9.15 -9.39
C LYS A 147 4.58 8.61 -9.52
N ILE A 148 5.49 9.42 -10.06
CA ILE A 148 6.91 9.09 -10.17
C ILE A 148 7.53 8.90 -8.78
N LEU A 149 7.23 9.79 -7.83
CA LEU A 149 7.73 9.71 -6.46
C LEU A 149 7.23 8.46 -5.74
N LYS A 150 5.93 8.11 -5.85
CA LYS A 150 5.38 6.89 -5.25
C LYS A 150 6.00 5.62 -5.83
N LEU A 151 6.19 5.62 -7.14
CA LEU A 151 6.87 4.52 -7.83
C LEU A 151 8.32 4.40 -7.36
N ALA A 152 9.07 5.50 -7.31
CA ALA A 152 10.44 5.54 -6.81
C ALA A 152 10.54 5.09 -5.34
N GLN A 153 9.66 5.54 -4.45
CA GLN A 153 9.61 5.13 -3.04
C GLN A 153 9.29 3.64 -2.87
N LYS A 154 8.33 3.12 -3.65
CA LYS A 154 7.98 1.69 -3.67
C LYS A 154 9.19 0.85 -4.09
N VAL A 155 9.89 1.26 -5.14
CA VAL A 155 11.09 0.59 -5.62
C VAL A 155 12.24 0.70 -4.60
N MET A 156 12.41 1.86 -3.96
CA MET A 156 13.39 2.07 -2.90
C MET A 156 13.15 1.13 -1.71
N LYS A 157 11.90 1.03 -1.22
CA LYS A 157 11.54 0.12 -0.12
C LYS A 157 11.86 -1.35 -0.46
N ARG A 158 11.59 -1.77 -1.70
CA ARG A 158 11.96 -3.11 -2.19
C ARG A 158 13.48 -3.30 -2.20
N ARG A 159 14.23 -2.33 -2.72
CA ARG A 159 15.72 -2.35 -2.76
C ARG A 159 16.33 -2.38 -1.36
N SER A 160 15.86 -1.55 -0.43
CA SER A 160 16.37 -1.55 0.95
C SER A 160 16.16 -2.90 1.63
N ARG A 161 14.97 -3.51 1.50
CA ARG A 161 14.70 -4.87 2.00
C ARG A 161 15.65 -5.90 1.38
N ARG A 162 15.86 -5.83 0.06
CA ARG A 162 16.80 -6.70 -0.65
C ARG A 162 18.24 -6.55 -0.13
N ILE A 163 18.73 -5.33 0.02
CA ILE A 163 20.10 -5.05 0.50
C ILE A 163 20.32 -5.65 1.89
N VAL A 164 19.35 -5.48 2.80
CA VAL A 164 19.42 -6.07 4.15
C VAL A 164 19.54 -7.58 4.07
N LYS A 165 18.66 -8.25 3.33
CA LYS A 165 18.68 -9.71 3.15
C LYS A 165 19.99 -10.20 2.53
N VAL A 166 20.48 -9.54 1.47
CA VAL A 166 21.77 -9.88 0.83
C VAL A 166 22.94 -9.70 1.79
N ARG A 167 22.92 -8.64 2.61
CA ARG A 167 23.94 -8.40 3.64
C ARG A 167 23.93 -9.47 4.72
N GLU A 168 22.75 -9.92 5.15
CA GLU A 168 22.62 -11.05 6.08
C GLU A 168 23.19 -12.34 5.48
N ILE A 169 22.90 -12.63 4.21
CA ILE A 169 23.49 -13.76 3.46
C ILE A 169 25.03 -13.67 3.45
N HIS A 170 25.58 -12.49 3.13
CA HIS A 170 27.03 -12.31 3.09
C HIS A 170 27.67 -12.41 4.48
N THR A 171 27.00 -11.89 5.50
CA THR A 171 27.47 -11.99 6.90
C THR A 171 27.50 -13.45 7.35
N ALA A 172 26.45 -14.22 7.02
CA ALA A 172 26.36 -15.66 7.29
C ALA A 172 27.49 -16.44 6.58
N ASN A 173 27.88 -16.02 5.37
CA ASN A 173 28.98 -16.63 4.61
C ASN A 173 30.38 -16.33 5.20
N THR A 174 30.58 -15.13 5.78
CA THR A 174 31.88 -14.74 6.36
C THR A 174 32.20 -15.39 7.70
N GLN A 175 31.19 -15.97 8.34
CA GLN A 175 31.35 -16.69 9.60
C GLN A 175 31.57 -18.18 9.33
N PRO A 176 32.21 -18.93 10.26
CA PRO A 176 32.20 -20.38 10.18
C PRO A 176 30.77 -20.90 10.02
N ILE A 177 30.55 -21.82 9.10
CA ILE A 177 29.22 -22.37 8.84
C ILE A 177 28.72 -23.06 10.10
N GLN A 178 27.82 -22.37 10.81
CA GLN A 178 27.11 -22.86 11.98
C GLN A 178 25.66 -23.09 11.60
N ARG A 179 24.98 -23.95 12.36
CA ARG A 179 23.58 -24.31 12.13
C ARG A 179 22.64 -23.10 11.99
N ALA A 180 22.80 -22.08 12.84
CA ALA A 180 22.01 -20.85 12.75
C ALA A 180 22.21 -20.14 11.40
N ASN A 181 23.45 -20.09 10.90
CA ASN A 181 23.77 -19.47 9.62
C ASN A 181 23.21 -20.30 8.44
N LEU A 182 23.24 -21.64 8.53
CA LEU A 182 22.63 -22.52 7.53
C LEU A 182 21.12 -22.33 7.43
N ILE A 183 20.43 -22.23 8.57
CA ILE A 183 18.98 -21.97 8.61
C ILE A 183 18.65 -20.66 7.91
N THR A 184 19.39 -19.59 8.22
CA THR A 184 19.23 -18.28 7.57
C THR A 184 19.45 -18.38 6.06
N LEU A 185 20.53 -19.04 5.62
CA LEU A 185 20.84 -19.21 4.19
C LEU A 185 19.76 -20.01 3.45
N PHE A 186 19.28 -21.11 4.03
CA PHE A 186 18.22 -21.93 3.46
C PHE A 186 16.90 -21.17 3.35
N SER A 187 16.57 -20.34 4.36
CA SER A 187 15.36 -19.51 4.32
C SER A 187 15.29 -18.59 3.10
N TYR A 188 16.45 -18.11 2.64
CA TYR A 188 16.56 -17.21 1.49
C TYR A 188 16.54 -17.91 0.13
N LEU A 189 16.62 -19.24 0.07
CA LEU A 189 16.52 -19.99 -1.19
C LEU A 189 15.13 -19.95 -1.81
N ILE A 190 14.09 -19.71 -1.00
CA ILE A 190 12.70 -19.60 -1.46
C ILE A 190 12.15 -18.17 -1.39
N ASP A 191 13.02 -17.16 -1.20
CA ASP A 191 12.60 -15.76 -1.13
C ASP A 191 11.90 -15.31 -2.40
N ASP A 192 10.91 -14.42 -2.33
CA ASP A 192 10.23 -13.92 -3.54
C ASP A 192 11.17 -13.11 -4.44
N ASP A 193 12.17 -12.42 -3.86
CA ASP A 193 13.12 -11.60 -4.60
C ASP A 193 14.22 -12.44 -5.26
N ALA A 194 14.24 -12.46 -6.59
CA ALA A 194 15.18 -13.25 -7.37
C ALA A 194 16.66 -12.93 -7.08
N GLN A 195 17.01 -11.68 -6.73
CA GLN A 195 18.39 -11.33 -6.42
C GLN A 195 18.81 -11.86 -5.05
N VAL A 196 17.90 -11.87 -4.08
CA VAL A 196 18.13 -12.49 -2.77
C VAL A 196 18.32 -13.99 -2.93
N ARG A 197 17.46 -14.66 -3.71
CA ARG A 197 17.62 -16.08 -4.04
C ARG A 197 18.96 -16.37 -4.68
N MET A 198 19.35 -15.64 -5.73
CA MET A 198 20.65 -15.83 -6.39
C MET A 198 21.82 -15.62 -5.43
N ALA A 199 21.76 -14.63 -4.53
CA ALA A 199 22.80 -14.41 -3.53
C ALA A 199 22.91 -15.60 -2.56
N ALA A 200 21.77 -16.14 -2.12
CA ALA A 200 21.73 -17.34 -1.27
C ALA A 200 22.26 -18.57 -2.02
N GLU A 201 21.82 -18.78 -3.27
CA GLU A 201 22.31 -19.85 -4.15
C GLU A 201 23.83 -19.79 -4.29
N ASN A 202 24.41 -18.62 -4.55
CA ASN A 202 25.87 -18.48 -4.70
C ASN A 202 26.67 -18.85 -3.43
N VAL A 203 26.08 -18.65 -2.25
CA VAL A 203 26.70 -19.05 -0.98
C VAL A 203 26.51 -20.54 -0.74
N VAL A 204 25.30 -21.05 -0.98
CA VAL A 204 24.96 -22.47 -0.78
C VAL A 204 25.73 -23.37 -1.75
N SER A 205 25.97 -22.92 -2.99
CA SER A 205 26.78 -23.65 -3.98
C SER A 205 28.26 -23.75 -3.63
N ALA A 206 28.74 -22.91 -2.72
CA ALA A 206 30.11 -22.94 -2.23
C ALA A 206 30.26 -23.85 -0.99
N LEU A 207 29.16 -24.37 -0.44
CA LEU A 207 29.20 -25.34 0.66
C LEU A 207 29.69 -26.68 0.13
N ASP A 208 30.48 -27.39 0.94
CA ASP A 208 30.86 -28.75 0.61
C ASP A 208 29.68 -29.72 0.80
N VAL A 209 29.70 -30.81 0.03
CA VAL A 209 28.67 -31.86 0.04
C VAL A 209 28.44 -32.42 1.46
N GLN A 210 29.49 -32.54 2.28
CA GLN A 210 29.37 -33.11 3.63
C GLN A 210 28.61 -32.18 4.57
N THR A 211 28.78 -30.86 4.45
CA THR A 211 27.99 -29.87 5.19
C THR A 211 26.50 -30.01 4.90
N LEU A 212 26.11 -30.20 3.63
CA LEU A 212 24.71 -30.42 3.26
C LEU A 212 24.17 -31.77 3.78
N ILE A 213 24.96 -32.84 3.72
CA ILE A 213 24.59 -34.15 4.28
C ILE A 213 24.35 -34.02 5.78
N ASN A 214 25.30 -33.43 6.52
CA ASN A 214 25.19 -33.24 7.96
C ASN A 214 23.94 -32.42 8.33
N ALA A 215 23.59 -31.39 7.54
CA ALA A 215 22.39 -30.61 7.77
C ALA A 215 21.10 -31.43 7.56
N LEU A 216 21.05 -32.28 6.53
CA LEU A 216 19.89 -33.15 6.27
C LEU A 216 19.75 -34.25 7.34
N GLU A 217 20.86 -34.75 7.86
CA GLU A 217 20.91 -35.76 8.91
C GLU A 217 20.63 -35.21 10.32
N ASP A 218 20.77 -33.90 10.56
CA ASP A 218 20.48 -33.28 11.85
C ASP A 218 18.98 -33.30 12.17
N ASP A 219 18.54 -34.27 12.97
CA ASP A 219 17.14 -34.47 13.35
C ASP A 219 16.48 -33.22 13.95
N SER A 220 17.26 -32.35 14.58
CA SER A 220 16.72 -31.16 15.25
C SER A 220 16.63 -29.93 14.33
N LEU A 221 17.17 -29.99 13.11
CA LEU A 221 17.18 -28.86 12.16
C LEU A 221 15.76 -28.30 11.91
N ILE A 222 14.80 -29.18 11.57
CA ILE A 222 13.42 -28.79 11.27
C ILE A 222 12.75 -28.13 12.45
N HIS A 223 12.96 -28.66 13.66
CA HIS A 223 12.44 -28.07 14.89
C HIS A 223 12.98 -26.65 15.08
N THR A 224 14.29 -26.45 14.93
CA THR A 224 14.88 -25.10 15.02
C THR A 224 14.38 -24.18 13.92
N MET A 225 14.21 -24.65 12.69
CA MET A 225 13.64 -23.83 11.60
C MET A 225 12.22 -23.37 11.94
N ARG A 226 11.38 -24.27 12.49
CA ARG A 226 10.02 -23.98 12.96
C ARG A 226 9.99 -22.92 14.06
N GLU A 227 10.96 -22.95 14.98
CA GLU A 227 11.08 -21.96 16.05
C GLU A 227 11.65 -20.62 15.60
N SER A 228 12.62 -20.64 14.68
CA SER A 228 13.37 -19.43 14.28
C SER A 228 12.72 -18.65 13.14
N ILE A 229 11.88 -19.30 12.31
CA ILE A 229 11.28 -18.67 11.13
C ILE A 229 9.78 -18.48 11.37
N PRO A 230 9.30 -17.24 11.53
CA PRO A 230 7.89 -16.97 11.76
C PRO A 230 7.00 -17.52 10.63
N LYS A 231 5.88 -18.16 11.01
CA LYS A 231 4.86 -18.67 10.07
C LYS A 231 5.39 -19.69 9.04
N ILE A 232 6.52 -20.36 9.33
CA ILE A 232 7.07 -21.36 8.42
C ILE A 232 6.24 -22.65 8.44
N THR A 233 5.95 -23.16 7.25
CA THR A 233 5.26 -24.44 7.03
C THR A 233 6.25 -25.55 6.73
N ALA A 234 5.84 -26.82 6.89
CA ALA A 234 6.68 -27.94 6.50
C ALA A 234 7.00 -27.92 4.99
N ILE A 235 6.01 -27.57 4.15
CA ILE A 235 6.19 -27.36 2.70
C ILE A 235 7.37 -26.41 2.43
N SER A 236 7.42 -25.28 3.14
CA SER A 236 8.46 -24.28 2.95
C SER A 236 9.83 -24.83 3.31
N ILE A 237 9.95 -25.51 4.45
CA ILE A 237 11.21 -26.13 4.90
C ILE A 237 11.71 -27.15 3.86
N PHE A 238 10.87 -28.08 3.42
CA PHE A 238 11.30 -29.11 2.48
C PHE A 238 11.64 -28.55 1.10
N ARG A 239 10.97 -27.48 0.64
CA ARG A 239 11.38 -26.76 -0.57
C ARG A 239 12.74 -26.07 -0.42
N MET A 240 13.05 -25.51 0.74
CA MET A 240 14.38 -24.93 0.99
C MET A 240 15.48 -26.01 0.91
N LEU A 241 15.26 -27.16 1.56
CA LEU A 241 16.19 -28.29 1.56
C LEU A 241 16.37 -28.88 0.15
N GLU A 242 15.26 -29.07 -0.59
CA GLU A 242 15.31 -29.51 -2.00
C GLU A 242 16.08 -28.56 -2.89
N SER A 243 15.85 -27.26 -2.75
CA SER A 243 16.57 -26.24 -3.52
C SER A 243 18.07 -26.31 -3.27
N ALA A 244 18.49 -26.48 -2.01
CA ALA A 244 19.91 -26.63 -1.67
C ALA A 244 20.52 -27.88 -2.32
N VAL A 245 19.85 -29.03 -2.23
CA VAL A 245 20.31 -30.29 -2.83
C VAL A 245 20.36 -30.22 -4.36
N HIS A 246 19.33 -29.65 -4.98
CA HIS A 246 19.26 -29.51 -6.43
C HIS A 246 20.32 -28.57 -6.99
N LEU A 247 20.65 -27.51 -6.26
CA LEU A 247 21.73 -26.61 -6.61
C LEU A 247 23.06 -27.35 -6.65
N GLU A 248 23.36 -28.14 -5.61
CA GLU A 248 24.62 -28.88 -5.54
C GLU A 248 24.72 -29.97 -6.60
N ILE A 249 23.63 -30.71 -6.83
CA ILE A 249 23.56 -31.70 -7.92
C ILE A 249 23.85 -31.05 -9.28
N ARG A 250 23.41 -29.80 -9.50
CA ARG A 250 23.68 -29.06 -10.74
C ARG A 250 25.15 -28.66 -10.84
N ASN A 251 25.78 -28.23 -9.75
CA ASN A 251 27.21 -27.88 -9.72
C ASN A 251 28.09 -29.10 -10.06
N LEU A 252 27.79 -30.24 -9.46
CA LEU A 252 28.49 -31.51 -9.73
C LEU A 252 28.34 -31.97 -11.19
N ALA A 253 27.27 -31.56 -11.89
CA ALA A 253 27.06 -31.87 -13.30
C ALA A 253 27.74 -30.87 -14.26
N ALA A 254 27.97 -29.62 -13.83
CA ALA A 254 28.55 -28.55 -14.63
C ALA A 254 30.08 -28.61 -14.74
N GLY A 255 30.76 -29.42 -13.92
CA GLY A 255 32.20 -29.70 -14.00
C GLY A 255 32.62 -30.49 -15.25
N GLY A 256 32.11 -30.17 -16.43
CA GLY A 256 32.38 -30.89 -17.67
C GLY A 256 33.78 -30.64 -18.22
N ASP A 257 34.76 -31.42 -17.78
CA ASP A 257 35.82 -32.10 -18.56
C ASP A 257 36.71 -32.94 -17.60
N LEU A 258 36.06 -33.69 -16.71
CA LEU A 258 36.72 -34.41 -15.63
C LEU A 258 37.05 -35.85 -16.07
N GLY A 259 38.16 -36.40 -15.56
CA GLY A 259 38.55 -37.77 -15.83
C GLY A 259 37.49 -38.80 -15.38
N ALA A 260 37.60 -40.05 -15.86
CA ALA A 260 36.62 -41.11 -15.57
C ALA A 260 36.40 -41.35 -14.05
N ASP A 261 37.46 -41.20 -13.24
CA ASP A 261 37.40 -41.40 -11.78
C ASP A 261 36.60 -40.29 -11.06
N GLN A 262 36.81 -39.02 -11.43
CA GLN A 262 36.07 -37.87 -10.88
C GLN A 262 34.59 -37.93 -11.26
N THR A 263 34.27 -38.41 -12.47
CA THR A 263 32.88 -38.59 -12.91
C THR A 263 32.13 -39.61 -12.04
N ASN A 264 32.81 -40.67 -11.59
CA ASN A 264 32.22 -41.68 -10.69
C ASN A 264 31.98 -41.12 -9.29
N GLU A 265 32.92 -40.32 -8.75
CA GLU A 265 32.78 -39.65 -7.46
C GLU A 265 31.62 -38.64 -7.45
N HIS A 266 31.50 -37.80 -8.48
CA HIS A 266 30.38 -36.87 -8.62
C HIS A 266 29.03 -37.61 -8.71
N ASN A 267 28.96 -38.71 -9.46
CA ASN A 267 27.74 -39.52 -9.53
C ASN A 267 27.40 -40.20 -8.20
N ALA A 268 28.39 -40.63 -7.43
CA ALA A 268 28.19 -41.18 -6.09
C ALA A 268 27.64 -40.12 -5.13
N ALA A 269 28.23 -38.92 -5.11
CA ALA A 269 27.76 -37.80 -4.28
C ALA A 269 26.32 -37.38 -4.62
N ARG A 270 25.96 -37.31 -5.91
CA ARG A 270 24.60 -37.00 -6.35
C ARG A 270 23.58 -38.03 -5.85
N ARG A 271 23.91 -39.32 -5.95
CA ARG A 271 23.05 -40.41 -5.43
C ARG A 271 22.92 -40.32 -3.92
N GLN A 272 24.02 -40.07 -3.21
CA GLN A 272 24.04 -39.94 -1.75
C GLN A 272 23.17 -38.77 -1.28
N LEU A 273 23.33 -37.56 -1.84
CA LEU A 273 22.50 -36.40 -1.48
C LEU A 273 21.01 -36.65 -1.73
N THR A 274 20.68 -37.27 -2.86
CA THR A 274 19.29 -37.62 -3.19
C THR A 274 18.73 -38.63 -2.18
N GLN A 275 19.52 -39.65 -1.82
CA GLN A 275 19.13 -40.66 -0.84
C GLN A 275 18.92 -40.06 0.55
N VAL A 276 19.86 -39.24 1.03
CA VAL A 276 19.78 -38.61 2.35
C VAL A 276 18.56 -37.68 2.46
N LEU A 277 18.22 -36.96 1.39
CA LEU A 277 17.00 -36.14 1.35
C LEU A 277 15.73 -37.01 1.39
N GLN A 278 15.69 -38.11 0.65
CA GLN A 278 14.57 -39.08 0.67
C GLN A 278 14.42 -39.72 2.06
N ASP A 279 15.53 -40.14 2.67
CA ASP A 279 15.55 -40.70 4.02
C ASP A 279 15.09 -39.66 5.05
N ARG A 280 15.45 -38.38 4.87
CA ARG A 280 14.96 -37.30 5.74
C ARG A 280 13.45 -37.12 5.62
N LYS A 281 12.89 -37.08 4.41
CA LYS A 281 11.44 -37.01 4.19
C LYS A 281 10.72 -38.18 4.87
N ARG A 282 11.26 -39.40 4.73
CA ARG A 282 10.71 -40.60 5.36
C ARG A 282 10.72 -40.52 6.88
N ARG A 283 11.85 -40.14 7.50
CA ARG A 283 11.96 -39.98 8.96
C ARG A 283 10.96 -38.97 9.52
N GLU A 284 10.71 -37.87 8.81
CA GLU A 284 9.73 -36.87 9.25
C GLU A 284 8.29 -37.33 9.02
N LEU A 285 8.03 -38.05 7.94
CA LEU A 285 6.72 -38.66 7.69
C LEU A 285 6.36 -39.69 8.76
N GLU A 286 7.33 -40.51 9.21
CA GLU A 286 7.14 -41.47 10.31
C GLU A 286 6.72 -40.78 11.62
N LYS A 287 7.23 -39.58 11.89
CA LYS A 287 6.83 -38.77 13.07
C LYS A 287 5.39 -38.25 12.96
N CYS A 288 4.89 -38.01 11.75
CA CYS A 288 3.52 -37.53 11.54
C CYS A 288 2.46 -38.58 11.89
N VAL A 289 2.81 -39.86 12.02
CA VAL A 289 1.87 -40.93 12.37
C VAL A 289 1.25 -40.72 13.76
N GLU A 290 2.01 -40.12 14.69
CA GLU A 290 1.57 -39.91 16.07
C GLU A 290 0.50 -38.81 16.18
N ASP A 291 0.60 -37.76 15.38
CA ASP A 291 -0.36 -36.65 15.33
C ASP A 291 -0.50 -36.12 13.90
N PRO A 292 -1.25 -36.82 13.02
CA PRO A 292 -1.42 -36.41 11.63
C PRO A 292 -2.24 -35.12 11.49
N THR A 293 -2.97 -34.73 12.54
CA THR A 293 -3.87 -33.58 12.55
C THR A 293 -3.20 -32.27 12.95
N ASP A 294 -2.00 -32.31 13.57
CA ASP A 294 -1.18 -31.09 13.75
C ASP A 294 -0.96 -30.42 12.39
N LEU A 295 -1.21 -29.11 12.32
CA LEU A 295 -1.23 -28.38 11.06
C LEU A 295 0.13 -28.41 10.34
N PHE A 296 1.24 -28.50 11.07
CA PHE A 296 2.57 -28.65 10.46
C PHE A 296 2.71 -30.04 9.84
N ASN A 297 2.28 -31.10 10.53
CA ASN A 297 2.26 -32.47 10.00
C ASN A 297 1.33 -32.59 8.78
N ALA A 298 0.12 -32.04 8.84
CA ALA A 298 -0.80 -32.00 7.71
C ALA A 298 -0.19 -31.31 6.48
N THR A 299 0.57 -30.21 6.67
CA THR A 299 1.29 -29.57 5.55
C THR A 299 2.40 -30.44 4.98
N LEU A 300 3.12 -31.20 5.82
CA LEU A 300 4.14 -32.14 5.35
C LEU A 300 3.52 -33.28 4.55
N ILE A 301 2.45 -33.88 5.06
CA ILE A 301 1.75 -34.96 4.37
C ILE A 301 1.20 -34.46 3.02
N THR A 302 0.61 -33.26 3.00
CA THR A 302 0.19 -32.58 1.76
C THR A 302 1.34 -32.48 0.76
N TYR A 303 2.51 -32.03 1.21
CA TYR A 303 3.68 -31.90 0.35
C TYR A 303 4.09 -33.25 -0.26
N LEU A 304 4.10 -34.31 0.56
CA LEU A 304 4.56 -35.64 0.18
C LEU A 304 3.58 -36.39 -0.72
N HIS A 305 2.28 -36.07 -0.70
CA HIS A 305 1.32 -36.57 -1.70
C HIS A 305 1.72 -36.26 -3.15
N PHE A 306 2.51 -35.19 -3.34
CA PHE A 306 2.99 -34.75 -4.66
C PHE A 306 4.50 -34.98 -4.85
N ASP A 307 5.12 -35.78 -3.99
CA ASP A 307 6.55 -36.13 -4.15
C ASP A 307 6.78 -36.94 -5.42
N LYS A 308 8.02 -36.97 -5.92
CA LYS A 308 8.41 -37.80 -7.06
C LYS A 308 8.53 -39.27 -6.68
N ASP A 309 8.88 -39.57 -5.42
CA ASP A 309 9.00 -40.92 -4.90
C ASP A 309 7.63 -41.57 -4.68
N ALA A 310 7.42 -42.74 -5.29
CA ALA A 310 6.14 -43.45 -5.21
C ALA A 310 5.88 -44.06 -3.83
N ASP A 311 6.92 -44.46 -3.11
CA ASP A 311 6.81 -45.07 -1.79
C ASP A 311 6.44 -44.00 -0.76
N LEU A 312 7.04 -42.81 -0.83
CA LEU A 312 6.66 -41.69 0.03
C LEU A 312 5.21 -41.26 -0.21
N ARG A 313 4.76 -41.19 -1.48
CA ARG A 313 3.36 -40.90 -1.79
C ARG A 313 2.42 -41.95 -1.19
N ALA A 314 2.77 -43.24 -1.30
CA ALA A 314 1.97 -44.32 -0.74
C ALA A 314 1.87 -44.22 0.78
N GLN A 315 2.99 -43.96 1.47
CA GLN A 315 3.01 -43.77 2.93
C GLN A 315 2.22 -42.54 3.37
N ALA A 316 2.32 -41.42 2.64
CA ALA A 316 1.54 -40.22 2.93
C ALA A 316 0.03 -40.48 2.82
N LEU A 317 -0.40 -41.25 1.81
CA LEU A 317 -1.78 -41.70 1.64
C LEU A 317 -2.25 -42.61 2.78
N GLU A 318 -1.38 -43.47 3.30
CA GLU A 318 -1.73 -44.32 4.44
C GLU A 318 -1.96 -43.53 5.74
N ILE A 319 -1.30 -42.38 5.90
CA ILE A 319 -1.40 -41.56 7.11
C ILE A 319 -2.61 -40.63 7.09
N LEU A 320 -2.76 -39.81 6.04
CA LEU A 320 -3.85 -38.84 5.94
C LEU A 320 -4.23 -38.59 4.49
N GLN A 321 -5.51 -38.80 4.16
CA GLN A 321 -5.98 -38.64 2.79
C GLN A 321 -6.09 -37.16 2.42
N PRO A 322 -5.93 -36.80 1.13
CA PRO A 322 -6.13 -35.43 0.66
C PRO A 322 -7.49 -34.84 1.05
N ASP A 323 -8.56 -35.65 1.07
CA ASP A 323 -9.90 -35.23 1.49
C ASP A 323 -9.94 -34.81 2.97
N ASP A 324 -9.24 -35.52 3.86
CA ASP A 324 -9.19 -35.20 5.30
C ASP A 324 -8.33 -33.95 5.56
N ILE A 325 -7.25 -33.78 4.78
CA ILE A 325 -6.44 -32.55 4.80
C ILE A 325 -7.29 -31.35 4.42
N ILE A 326 -8.13 -31.48 3.38
CA ILE A 326 -9.04 -30.42 2.96
C ILE A 326 -9.93 -30.02 4.13
N ASP A 327 -10.53 -30.99 4.82
CA ASP A 327 -11.43 -30.70 5.94
C ASP A 327 -10.69 -30.03 7.12
N LEU A 328 -9.45 -30.43 7.40
CA LEU A 328 -8.61 -29.78 8.41
C LEU A 328 -8.28 -28.33 8.05
N VAL A 329 -7.78 -28.07 6.83
CA VAL A 329 -7.34 -26.71 6.46
C VAL A 329 -8.47 -25.76 6.11
N SER A 330 -9.69 -26.29 5.94
CA SER A 330 -10.90 -25.50 5.70
C SER A 330 -11.65 -25.15 6.99
N ASP A 331 -11.18 -25.64 8.14
CA ASP A 331 -11.70 -25.23 9.44
C ASP A 331 -11.44 -23.73 9.65
N ASP A 332 -12.45 -23.02 10.15
CA ASP A 332 -12.40 -21.57 10.35
C ASP A 332 -11.32 -21.15 11.38
N SER A 333 -10.78 -22.08 12.17
CA SER A 333 -9.66 -21.86 13.10
C SER A 333 -8.27 -22.03 12.47
N THR A 334 -8.16 -22.50 11.22
CA THR A 334 -6.87 -22.71 10.56
C THR A 334 -6.25 -21.38 10.10
N PRO A 335 -4.98 -21.08 10.44
CA PRO A 335 -4.29 -19.89 9.96
C PRO A 335 -4.23 -19.81 8.43
N ARG A 336 -4.53 -18.64 7.85
CA ARG A 336 -4.64 -18.50 6.38
C ARG A 336 -3.36 -18.78 5.60
N HIS A 337 -2.20 -18.51 6.21
CA HIS A 337 -0.91 -18.79 5.56
C HIS A 337 -0.69 -20.30 5.32
N ILE A 338 -1.40 -21.16 6.06
CA ILE A 338 -1.39 -22.62 5.88
C ILE A 338 -2.35 -23.00 4.74
N SER A 339 -3.60 -22.56 4.81
CA SER A 339 -4.61 -22.87 3.77
C SER A 339 -4.18 -22.37 2.39
N SER A 340 -3.59 -21.17 2.32
CA SER A 340 -3.06 -20.58 1.09
C SER A 340 -1.87 -21.31 0.47
N GLN A 341 -1.14 -22.14 1.23
CA GLN A 341 -0.09 -23.01 0.69
C GLN A 341 -0.59 -24.41 0.34
N VAL A 342 -1.50 -24.96 1.16
CA VAL A 342 -2.02 -26.33 1.02
C VAL A 342 -3.02 -26.42 -0.12
N LEU A 343 -4.04 -25.56 -0.16
CA LEU A 343 -5.12 -25.65 -1.16
C LEU A 343 -4.59 -25.59 -2.60
N PRO A 344 -3.66 -24.69 -2.99
CA PRO A 344 -3.13 -24.68 -4.36
C PRO A 344 -2.30 -25.91 -4.73
N MET A 345 -1.74 -26.65 -3.76
CA MET A 345 -1.10 -27.93 -4.03
C MET A 345 -2.15 -29.00 -4.35
N LEU A 346 -3.23 -29.05 -3.57
CA LEU A 346 -4.32 -29.99 -3.74
C LEU A 346 -5.12 -29.78 -5.05
N GLU A 347 -5.17 -28.55 -5.56
CA GLU A 347 -5.71 -28.26 -6.90
C GLU A 347 -4.99 -29.01 -8.03
N LYS A 348 -3.72 -29.38 -7.81
CA LYS A 348 -2.92 -30.16 -8.78
C LYS A 348 -3.13 -31.66 -8.66
N SER A 349 -4.02 -32.10 -7.78
CA SER A 349 -4.35 -33.52 -7.61
C SER A 349 -4.79 -34.15 -8.93
N THR A 350 -4.38 -35.40 -9.13
CA THR A 350 -4.90 -36.26 -10.20
C THR A 350 -6.32 -36.72 -9.92
N ASP A 351 -6.76 -36.66 -8.65
CA ASP A 351 -8.12 -36.96 -8.24
C ASP A 351 -9.04 -35.75 -8.48
N GLU A 352 -10.00 -35.94 -9.39
CA GLU A 352 -11.00 -34.92 -9.73
C GLU A 352 -11.86 -34.51 -8.54
N ARG A 353 -12.17 -35.42 -7.62
CA ARG A 353 -12.98 -35.13 -6.44
C ARG A 353 -12.27 -34.13 -5.52
N VAL A 354 -10.98 -34.38 -5.27
CA VAL A 354 -10.12 -33.49 -4.47
C VAL A 354 -10.02 -32.11 -5.11
N ARG A 355 -9.85 -32.04 -6.44
CA ARG A 355 -9.82 -30.77 -7.17
C ARG A 355 -11.12 -29.98 -7.06
N GLN A 356 -12.26 -30.64 -7.26
CA GLN A 356 -13.57 -30.00 -7.18
C GLN A 356 -13.82 -29.43 -5.78
N ARG A 357 -13.57 -30.24 -4.74
CA ARG A 357 -13.76 -29.83 -3.34
C ARG A 357 -12.85 -28.66 -2.95
N THR A 358 -11.59 -28.70 -3.37
CA THR A 358 -10.64 -27.59 -3.17
C THR A 358 -11.14 -26.30 -3.83
N THR A 359 -11.65 -26.41 -5.06
CA THR A 359 -12.21 -25.26 -5.80
C THR A 359 -13.46 -24.70 -5.10
N GLU A 360 -14.35 -25.58 -4.62
CA GLU A 360 -15.55 -25.17 -3.87
C GLU A 360 -15.21 -24.40 -2.59
N ILE A 361 -14.17 -24.83 -1.85
CA ILE A 361 -13.73 -24.14 -0.63
C ILE A 361 -13.16 -22.77 -0.94
N ARG A 362 -12.29 -22.65 -1.95
CA ARG A 362 -11.77 -21.33 -2.35
C ARG A 362 -12.87 -20.40 -2.83
N LEU A 363 -13.87 -20.95 -3.52
CA LEU A 363 -15.04 -20.18 -3.94
C LEU A 363 -15.86 -19.71 -2.74
N LYS A 364 -16.09 -20.57 -1.73
CA LYS A 364 -16.74 -20.20 -0.47
C LYS A 364 -15.94 -19.16 0.32
N GLU A 365 -14.62 -19.28 0.40
CA GLU A 365 -13.76 -18.27 1.02
C GLU A 365 -13.84 -16.93 0.31
N ALA A 366 -13.77 -16.93 -1.03
CA ALA A 366 -13.94 -15.74 -1.85
C ALA A 366 -15.34 -15.12 -1.71
N GLU A 367 -16.39 -15.93 -1.62
CA GLU A 367 -17.76 -15.49 -1.37
C GLU A 367 -17.92 -14.87 0.02
N ARG A 368 -17.40 -15.52 1.07
CA ARG A 368 -17.36 -15.00 2.45
C ARG A 368 -16.64 -13.64 2.48
N LEU A 369 -15.50 -13.55 1.79
CA LEU A 369 -14.72 -12.32 1.68
C LEU A 369 -15.52 -11.20 1.00
N ASN A 370 -16.12 -11.50 -0.15
CA ASN A 370 -16.96 -10.54 -0.88
C ASN A 370 -18.20 -10.13 -0.07
N LYS A 371 -18.78 -11.05 0.72
CA LYS A 371 -19.90 -10.75 1.62
C LYS A 371 -19.47 -9.78 2.72
N LYS A 372 -18.37 -10.04 3.44
CA LYS A 372 -17.83 -9.12 4.45
C LYS A 372 -17.48 -7.74 3.86
N MET A 373 -16.91 -7.71 2.64
CA MET A 373 -16.68 -6.45 1.94
C MET A 373 -17.97 -5.69 1.61
N LYS A 374 -19.04 -6.41 1.23
CA LYS A 374 -20.35 -5.82 0.95
C LYS A 374 -21.05 -5.34 2.22
N GLU A 375 -20.81 -5.98 3.36
CA GLU A 375 -21.33 -5.53 4.66
C GLU A 375 -20.79 -4.14 5.04
N ILE A 376 -19.56 -3.78 4.65
CA ILE A 376 -19.03 -2.41 4.80
C ILE A 376 -19.95 -1.42 4.08
N GLU A 377 -20.29 -1.69 2.82
CA GLU A 377 -21.13 -0.80 2.01
C GLU A 377 -22.53 -0.65 2.62
N VAL A 378 -23.14 -1.76 3.01
CA VAL A 378 -24.47 -1.76 3.64
C VAL A 378 -24.46 -0.99 4.96
N SER A 379 -23.43 -1.18 5.79
CA SER A 379 -23.31 -0.50 7.08
C SER A 379 -23.13 1.01 6.91
N VAL A 380 -22.24 1.43 6.01
CA VAL A 380 -22.03 2.86 5.70
C VAL A 380 -23.32 3.52 5.20
N ASN A 381 -24.05 2.86 4.30
CA ASN A 381 -25.34 3.35 3.81
C ASN A 381 -26.38 3.49 4.94
N ALA A 382 -26.50 2.47 5.80
CA ALA A 382 -27.43 2.48 6.92
C ALA A 382 -27.14 3.62 7.91
N TYR A 383 -25.86 3.83 8.27
CA TYR A 383 -25.48 4.94 9.14
C TYR A 383 -25.77 6.30 8.50
N PHE A 384 -25.43 6.50 7.22
CA PHE A 384 -25.75 7.76 6.56
C PHE A 384 -27.26 8.01 6.43
N ASP A 385 -28.06 6.98 6.19
CA ASP A 385 -29.51 7.13 6.14
C ASP A 385 -30.06 7.63 7.48
N VAL A 386 -29.55 7.13 8.61
CA VAL A 386 -29.93 7.63 9.93
C VAL A 386 -29.43 9.06 10.15
N ILE A 387 -28.15 9.35 9.89
CA ILE A 387 -27.52 10.68 10.07
C ILE A 387 -28.26 11.78 9.28
N PHE A 388 -28.78 11.45 8.10
CA PHE A 388 -29.45 12.45 7.27
C PHE A 388 -30.98 12.42 7.40
N GLN A 389 -31.54 11.50 8.19
CA GLN A 389 -32.91 11.61 8.70
C GLN A 389 -32.97 12.48 9.95
N SER A 390 -31.85 12.59 10.69
CA SER A 390 -31.67 13.45 11.85
C SER A 390 -31.32 14.90 11.51
N LEU A 391 -31.31 15.77 12.52
CA LEU A 391 -30.95 17.20 12.47
C LEU A 391 -31.78 18.05 11.49
N ASN A 392 -33.05 17.70 11.28
CA ASN A 392 -33.93 18.37 10.32
C ASN A 392 -33.39 18.40 8.89
N TYR A 393 -32.42 17.54 8.54
CA TYR A 393 -31.74 17.58 7.25
C TYR A 393 -32.72 17.38 6.07
N SER A 394 -33.69 16.47 6.21
CA SER A 394 -34.77 16.25 5.24
C SER A 394 -35.61 17.51 5.00
N ARG A 395 -35.96 18.21 6.08
CA ARG A 395 -36.74 19.47 6.03
C ARG A 395 -35.94 20.58 5.38
N ILE A 396 -34.66 20.73 5.73
CA ILE A 396 -33.74 21.70 5.11
C ILE A 396 -33.63 21.45 3.61
N ASN A 397 -33.43 20.20 3.20
CA ASN A 397 -33.27 19.86 1.80
C ASN A 397 -34.54 20.15 0.98
N SER A 398 -35.73 19.84 1.53
CA SER A 398 -37.01 20.18 0.90
C SER A 398 -37.18 21.70 0.68
N GLN A 399 -36.70 22.51 1.63
CA GLN A 399 -36.74 23.97 1.51
C GLN A 399 -35.71 24.49 0.51
N LYS A 400 -34.49 23.91 0.45
CA LYS A 400 -33.47 24.24 -0.57
C LYS A 400 -33.98 23.93 -1.99
N GLU A 401 -34.68 22.82 -2.17
CA GLU A 401 -35.31 22.47 -3.45
C GLU A 401 -36.39 23.49 -3.85
N ALA A 402 -37.25 23.89 -2.91
CA ALA A 402 -38.25 24.93 -3.14
C ALA A 402 -37.60 26.28 -3.54
N VAL A 403 -36.54 26.70 -2.86
CA VAL A 403 -35.77 27.92 -3.23
C VAL A 403 -35.20 27.79 -4.64
N THR A 404 -34.65 26.63 -4.99
CA THR A 404 -34.08 26.39 -6.33
C THR A 404 -35.14 26.49 -7.42
N MET A 405 -36.32 25.88 -7.21
CA MET A 405 -37.46 25.97 -8.13
C MET A 405 -37.97 27.42 -8.26
N LEU A 406 -38.05 28.16 -7.15
CA LEU A 406 -38.47 29.56 -7.14
C LEU A 406 -37.48 30.46 -7.87
N ARG A 407 -36.16 30.26 -7.67
CA ARG A 407 -35.11 30.98 -8.42
C ARG A 407 -35.16 30.66 -9.91
N GLY A 408 -35.37 29.40 -10.28
CA GLY A 408 -35.60 29.00 -11.67
C GLY A 408 -36.82 29.70 -12.27
N SER A 409 -37.93 29.70 -11.55
CA SER A 409 -39.18 30.38 -11.95
C SER A 409 -39.00 31.89 -12.09
N LEU A 410 -38.24 32.52 -11.20
CA LEU A 410 -37.89 33.95 -11.27
C LEU A 410 -37.09 34.26 -12.54
N ASN A 411 -36.11 33.41 -12.88
CA ASN A 411 -35.32 33.56 -14.09
C ASN A 411 -36.18 33.41 -15.36
N TYR A 412 -37.07 32.42 -15.41
CA TYR A 412 -38.02 32.26 -16.51
C TYR A 412 -38.96 33.45 -16.66
N LEU A 413 -39.50 33.96 -15.55
CA LEU A 413 -40.35 35.16 -15.58
C LEU A 413 -39.61 36.41 -16.03
N GLN A 414 -38.33 36.56 -15.67
CA GLN A 414 -37.51 37.67 -16.15
C GLN A 414 -37.20 37.56 -17.65
N LEU A 415 -36.97 36.36 -18.17
CA LEU A 415 -36.78 36.11 -19.60
C LEU A 415 -38.07 36.35 -20.38
N PHE A 416 -39.18 35.79 -19.91
CA PHE A 416 -40.50 35.98 -20.52
C PHE A 416 -40.95 37.45 -20.51
N ALA A 417 -40.71 38.18 -19.41
CA ALA A 417 -41.01 39.61 -19.32
C ALA A 417 -40.16 40.47 -20.28
N LYS A 418 -38.97 40.00 -20.69
CA LYS A 418 -38.15 40.66 -21.72
C LYS A 418 -38.66 40.41 -23.14
N GLU A 419 -39.27 39.25 -23.39
CA GLU A 419 -39.76 38.85 -24.73
C GLU A 419 -41.19 39.31 -25.00
N ALA A 420 -42.03 39.41 -23.97
CA ALA A 420 -43.43 39.77 -24.11
C ALA A 420 -43.64 41.29 -24.25
N LYS A 421 -43.73 41.78 -25.51
CA LYS A 421 -43.92 43.20 -25.84
C LYS A 421 -45.22 43.86 -25.32
N ASN A 422 -46.20 43.08 -24.84
CA ASN A 422 -47.54 43.56 -24.48
C ASN A 422 -48.06 43.06 -23.10
N LEU A 423 -47.21 42.51 -22.22
CA LEU A 423 -47.68 42.25 -20.86
C LEU A 423 -47.77 43.58 -20.10
N GLU A 424 -48.89 43.80 -19.39
CA GLU A 424 -49.00 44.86 -18.39
C GLU A 424 -47.81 44.72 -17.44
N SER A 425 -46.84 45.63 -17.57
CA SER A 425 -45.56 45.61 -16.86
C SER A 425 -45.75 45.43 -15.34
N GLY A 426 -46.88 45.86 -14.79
CA GLY A 426 -47.25 45.69 -13.40
C GLY A 426 -47.42 44.23 -12.94
N SER A 427 -48.01 43.32 -13.72
CA SER A 427 -48.31 41.96 -13.23
C SER A 427 -47.05 41.10 -13.13
N ALA A 428 -46.14 41.24 -14.10
CA ALA A 428 -44.84 40.57 -14.07
C ALA A 428 -43.97 41.07 -12.91
N THR A 429 -43.97 42.38 -12.63
CA THR A 429 -43.26 42.96 -11.48
C THR A 429 -43.83 42.47 -10.15
N VAL A 430 -45.16 42.36 -10.02
CA VAL A 430 -45.81 41.82 -8.81
C VAL A 430 -45.45 40.33 -8.62
N ALA A 431 -45.52 39.51 -9.67
CA ALA A 431 -45.15 38.09 -9.60
C ALA A 431 -43.67 37.90 -9.23
N GLN A 432 -42.77 38.71 -9.78
CA GLN A 432 -41.35 38.70 -9.38
C GLN A 432 -41.17 39.10 -7.91
N GLY A 433 -41.92 40.09 -7.42
CA GLY A 433 -41.92 40.51 -6.02
C GLY A 433 -42.37 39.40 -5.07
N VAL A 434 -43.46 38.71 -5.40
CA VAL A 434 -43.98 37.58 -4.61
C VAL A 434 -42.98 36.42 -4.57
N ILE A 435 -42.35 36.09 -5.71
CA ILE A 435 -41.34 35.02 -5.75
C ILE A 435 -40.11 35.38 -4.92
N ARG A 436 -39.66 36.64 -4.94
CA ARG A 436 -38.55 37.10 -4.08
C ARG A 436 -38.90 36.99 -2.60
N GLN A 437 -40.10 37.42 -2.19
CA GLN A 437 -40.55 37.26 -0.80
C GLN A 437 -40.65 35.79 -0.37
N ALA A 438 -41.10 34.90 -1.27
CA ALA A 438 -41.13 33.47 -1.00
C ALA A 438 -39.71 32.90 -0.83
N ILE A 439 -38.75 33.30 -1.68
CA ILE A 439 -37.33 32.93 -1.53
C ILE A 439 -36.80 33.40 -0.18
N GLU A 440 -36.99 34.66 0.19
CA GLU A 440 -36.57 35.24 1.48
C GLU A 440 -37.16 34.47 2.67
N HIS A 441 -38.44 34.08 2.59
CA HIS A 441 -39.10 33.30 3.63
C HIS A 441 -38.47 31.90 3.80
N PHE A 442 -38.26 31.18 2.70
CA PHE A 442 -37.64 29.86 2.76
C PHE A 442 -36.18 29.93 3.21
N GLU A 443 -35.40 30.89 2.73
CA GLU A 443 -34.03 31.13 3.19
C GLU A 443 -33.98 31.48 4.69
N GLY A 444 -34.91 32.30 5.17
CA GLY A 444 -35.08 32.58 6.59
C GLY A 444 -35.40 31.34 7.42
N SER A 445 -36.28 30.45 6.92
CA SER A 445 -36.58 29.18 7.58
C SER A 445 -35.40 28.22 7.59
N ILE A 446 -34.63 28.15 6.50
CA ILE A 446 -33.40 27.34 6.42
C ILE A 446 -32.40 27.84 7.47
N ASN A 447 -32.15 29.15 7.52
CA ASN A 447 -31.23 29.76 8.49
C ASN A 447 -31.66 29.49 9.94
N ALA A 448 -32.96 29.51 10.24
CA ALA A 448 -33.48 29.16 11.55
C ALA A 448 -33.17 27.70 11.94
N LEU A 449 -33.28 26.75 10.99
CA LEU A 449 -32.95 25.34 11.22
C LEU A 449 -31.44 25.11 11.35
N TYR A 450 -30.63 25.76 10.51
CA TYR A 450 -29.18 25.73 10.59
C TYR A 450 -28.68 26.26 11.94
N SER A 451 -29.34 27.28 12.49
CA SER A 451 -28.96 27.90 13.76
C SER A 451 -29.68 27.33 15.00
N ASP A 452 -30.47 26.25 14.88
CA ASP A 452 -31.13 25.64 16.04
C ASP A 452 -30.11 24.90 16.92
N THR A 453 -29.97 25.34 18.17
CA THR A 453 -29.00 24.85 19.16
C THR A 453 -29.67 24.41 20.47
N LYS A 454 -30.97 24.07 20.41
CA LYS A 454 -31.72 23.59 21.59
C LYS A 454 -31.04 22.38 22.23
N ARG A 455 -31.13 22.31 23.56
CA ARG A 455 -30.59 21.20 24.38
C ARG A 455 -31.12 19.83 23.98
N GLU A 456 -32.34 19.75 23.47
CA GLU A 456 -32.96 18.50 23.00
C GLU A 456 -32.21 17.87 21.82
N LEU A 457 -31.48 18.67 21.04
CA LEU A 457 -30.67 18.20 19.90
C LEU A 457 -29.29 17.65 20.34
N PHE A 458 -28.94 17.79 21.63
CA PHE A 458 -27.62 17.37 22.13
C PHE A 458 -27.41 15.85 22.05
N THR A 459 -28.41 15.07 22.49
CA THR A 459 -28.40 13.61 22.40
C THR A 459 -28.31 13.14 20.95
N GLU A 460 -28.98 13.87 20.04
CA GLU A 460 -28.92 13.60 18.60
C GLU A 460 -27.50 13.85 18.04
N PHE A 461 -26.79 14.88 18.50
CA PHE A 461 -25.38 15.09 18.13
C PHE A 461 -24.45 13.99 18.65
N GLU A 462 -24.65 13.51 19.88
CA GLU A 462 -23.88 12.38 20.45
C GLU A 462 -24.09 11.09 19.65
N GLU A 463 -25.34 10.78 19.30
CA GLU A 463 -25.67 9.62 18.47
C GLU A 463 -25.05 9.71 17.08
N ILE A 464 -25.13 10.88 16.43
CA ILE A 464 -24.51 11.11 15.12
C ILE A 464 -23.00 10.98 15.18
N GLN A 465 -22.36 11.51 16.22
CA GLN A 465 -20.91 11.38 16.39
C GLN A 465 -20.49 9.90 16.52
N GLY A 466 -21.24 9.11 17.32
CA GLY A 466 -21.03 7.68 17.42
C GLY A 466 -21.09 6.98 16.06
N MET A 467 -22.10 7.30 15.25
CA MET A 467 -22.24 6.76 13.89
C MET A 467 -21.11 7.21 12.95
N VAL A 468 -20.68 8.47 13.01
CA VAL A 468 -19.56 9.01 12.22
C VAL A 468 -18.27 8.27 12.55
N ARG A 469 -17.99 8.04 13.85
CA ARG A 469 -16.82 7.27 14.30
C ARG A 469 -16.88 5.82 13.85
N HIS A 470 -18.03 5.17 13.97
CA HIS A 470 -18.21 3.82 13.42
C HIS A 470 -17.95 3.76 11.91
N ILE A 471 -18.40 4.75 11.13
CA ILE A 471 -18.08 4.83 9.69
C ILE A 471 -16.57 4.96 9.47
N LEU A 472 -15.87 5.80 10.25
CA LEU A 472 -14.42 5.97 10.13
C LEU A 472 -13.66 4.69 10.52
N ASP A 473 -14.10 3.98 11.56
CA ASP A 473 -13.47 2.75 12.05
C ASP A 473 -13.58 1.60 11.03
N LEU A 474 -14.68 1.55 10.25
CA LEU A 474 -14.83 0.56 9.17
C LEU A 474 -13.71 0.63 8.11
N LYS A 475 -13.00 1.76 7.99
CA LYS A 475 -11.78 1.89 7.17
C LYS A 475 -10.69 0.91 7.58
N SER A 476 -10.57 0.64 8.88
CA SER A 476 -9.52 -0.22 9.44
C SER A 476 -9.78 -1.72 9.22
N PHE A 477 -10.94 -2.08 8.63
CA PHE A 477 -11.39 -3.43 8.29
C PHE A 477 -10.62 -4.54 9.01
N LYS A 478 -10.89 -4.70 10.30
CA LYS A 478 -10.29 -5.78 11.07
C LYS A 478 -11.09 -7.06 10.80
N PHE A 479 -10.38 -8.11 10.39
CA PHE A 479 -10.91 -9.45 10.59
C PHE A 479 -10.78 -9.75 12.08
N GLU A 480 -11.79 -9.38 12.87
CA GLU A 480 -11.99 -10.09 14.13
C GLU A 480 -12.46 -11.50 13.73
N GLU A 481 -11.56 -12.47 13.80
CA GLU A 481 -11.96 -13.85 14.00
C GLU A 481 -12.13 -14.05 15.52
N GLU A 482 -13.20 -14.76 15.88
CA GLU A 482 -13.51 -15.19 17.26
C GLU A 482 -12.38 -16.03 17.91
N SER A 483 -11.30 -16.31 17.17
CA SER A 483 -10.14 -17.14 17.54
C SER A 483 -9.00 -16.38 18.24
N GLY A 484 -9.03 -15.05 18.32
CA GLY A 484 -8.06 -14.27 19.10
C GLY A 484 -6.62 -14.24 18.55
N VAL A 485 -6.42 -14.67 17.29
CA VAL A 485 -5.14 -14.55 16.58
C VAL A 485 -5.26 -13.43 15.55
N GLU A 486 -4.51 -12.34 15.73
CA GLU A 486 -4.41 -11.26 14.74
C GLU A 486 -3.68 -11.78 13.49
N ASP A 487 -4.45 -12.30 12.52
CA ASP A 487 -3.91 -12.65 11.21
C ASP A 487 -3.71 -11.36 10.39
N GLU A 488 -2.51 -11.18 9.83
CA GLU A 488 -2.24 -10.17 8.80
C GLU A 488 -3.07 -10.51 7.56
N VAL A 489 -4.21 -9.84 7.43
CA VAL A 489 -5.05 -9.85 6.25
C VAL A 489 -4.19 -9.45 5.05
N ASP A 490 -4.28 -10.20 3.95
CA ASP A 490 -3.58 -9.88 2.69
C ASP A 490 -3.74 -8.38 2.36
N GLU A 491 -2.61 -7.70 2.16
CA GLU A 491 -2.55 -6.28 1.86
C GLU A 491 -3.43 -5.92 0.64
N ALA A 492 -3.57 -6.84 -0.33
CA ALA A 492 -4.46 -6.66 -1.47
C ALA A 492 -5.95 -6.63 -1.08
N VAL A 493 -6.33 -7.47 -0.11
CA VAL A 493 -7.69 -7.56 0.42
C VAL A 493 -8.03 -6.32 1.23
N LEU A 494 -7.12 -5.87 2.11
CA LEU A 494 -7.27 -4.63 2.87
C LEU A 494 -7.39 -3.42 1.95
N ASN A 495 -6.52 -3.33 0.93
CA ASN A 495 -6.59 -2.25 -0.06
C ASN A 495 -7.93 -2.24 -0.81
N LYS A 496 -8.45 -3.42 -1.16
CA LYS A 496 -9.77 -3.55 -1.81
C LYS A 496 -10.91 -3.12 -0.88
N ALA A 497 -10.88 -3.52 0.39
CA ALA A 497 -11.86 -3.11 1.39
C ALA A 497 -11.86 -1.59 1.62
N VAL A 498 -10.67 -0.99 1.78
CA VAL A 498 -10.50 0.47 1.90
C VAL A 498 -11.01 1.19 0.65
N MET A 499 -10.80 0.63 -0.54
CA MET A 499 -11.35 1.20 -1.78
C MET A 499 -12.87 1.13 -1.81
N ILE A 500 -13.49 0.02 -1.40
CA ILE A 500 -14.94 -0.11 -1.32
C ILE A 500 -15.50 0.92 -0.34
N TRP A 501 -14.95 0.98 0.88
CA TRP A 501 -15.31 1.97 1.88
C TRP A 501 -15.22 3.41 1.34
N ARG A 502 -14.08 3.78 0.75
CA ARG A 502 -13.87 5.12 0.15
C ARG A 502 -14.87 5.42 -0.96
N ASN A 503 -15.18 4.44 -1.79
CA ASN A 503 -16.15 4.60 -2.87
C ASN A 503 -17.56 4.79 -2.30
N THR A 504 -17.95 4.03 -1.28
CA THR A 504 -19.27 4.16 -0.63
C THR A 504 -19.45 5.54 -0.01
N ILE A 505 -18.51 6.01 0.83
CA ILE A 505 -18.63 7.36 1.42
C ILE A 505 -18.64 8.47 0.35
N SER A 506 -17.97 8.25 -0.80
CA SER A 506 -17.90 9.24 -1.89
C SER A 506 -19.24 9.53 -2.57
N GLN A 507 -20.18 8.60 -2.47
CA GLN A 507 -21.55 8.77 -2.94
C GLN A 507 -22.26 9.88 -2.15
N PHE A 508 -21.90 10.04 -0.87
CA PHE A 508 -22.52 10.98 0.06
C PHE A 508 -21.80 12.33 0.16
N LEU A 509 -20.70 12.57 -0.58
CA LEU A 509 -19.87 13.79 -0.48
C LEU A 509 -20.67 15.09 -0.35
N GLY A 510 -21.68 15.30 -1.20
CA GLY A 510 -22.50 16.51 -1.17
C GLY A 510 -23.23 16.69 0.16
N ARG A 511 -23.83 15.60 0.67
CA ARG A 511 -24.57 15.60 1.93
C ARG A 511 -23.65 15.76 3.14
N ILE A 512 -22.45 15.16 3.10
CA ILE A 512 -21.43 15.33 4.14
C ILE A 512 -20.96 16.79 4.20
N LYS A 513 -20.77 17.45 3.05
CA LYS A 513 -20.44 18.90 2.99
C LYS A 513 -21.54 19.75 3.60
N ASP A 514 -22.80 19.47 3.27
CA ASP A 514 -23.94 20.18 3.86
C ASP A 514 -24.01 19.99 5.38
N LEU A 515 -23.70 18.78 5.87
CA LEU A 515 -23.64 18.47 7.30
C LEU A 515 -22.51 19.22 8.00
N GLU A 516 -21.30 19.25 7.41
CA GLU A 516 -20.18 20.06 7.92
C GLU A 516 -20.56 21.54 8.01
N GLU A 517 -21.13 22.11 6.94
CA GLU A 517 -21.57 23.50 6.92
C GLU A 517 -22.63 23.77 8.01
N MET A 518 -23.58 22.86 8.18
CA MET A 518 -24.60 22.97 9.22
C MET A 518 -24.00 22.99 10.61
N LEU A 519 -23.11 22.03 10.91
CA LEU A 519 -22.45 21.93 12.20
C LEU A 519 -21.55 23.14 12.46
N ARG A 520 -20.85 23.65 11.44
CA ARG A 520 -20.05 24.87 11.55
C ARG A 520 -20.89 26.08 11.96
N ILE A 521 -22.06 26.25 11.33
CA ILE A 521 -22.97 27.35 11.69
C ILE A 521 -23.51 27.19 13.12
N LYS A 522 -23.84 25.96 13.53
CA LYS A 522 -24.28 25.67 14.91
C LYS A 522 -23.18 25.94 15.93
N TRP A 523 -21.96 25.50 15.65
CA TRP A 523 -20.79 25.76 16.47
C TRP A 523 -20.53 27.27 16.61
N GLY A 524 -20.54 28.00 15.49
CA GLY A 524 -20.34 29.45 15.49
C GLY A 524 -21.36 30.16 16.37
N LYS A 525 -22.63 29.76 16.31
CA LYS A 525 -23.65 30.30 17.21
C LYS A 525 -23.37 29.96 18.68
N LEU A 526 -23.11 28.70 19.00
CA LEU A 526 -22.85 28.28 20.39
C LEU A 526 -21.64 28.97 21.01
N MET A 527 -20.54 29.11 20.26
CA MET A 527 -19.27 29.59 20.80
C MET A 527 -19.09 31.11 20.70
N THR A 528 -19.86 31.81 19.85
CA THR A 528 -19.56 33.22 19.51
C THR A 528 -20.75 34.17 19.61
N GLU A 529 -21.99 33.70 19.83
CA GLU A 529 -23.21 34.51 19.79
C GLU A 529 -23.22 35.68 20.80
N ASN A 530 -22.45 35.57 21.90
CA ASN A 530 -22.33 36.61 22.94
C ASN A 530 -20.93 37.27 23.01
N GLU A 531 -20.04 36.95 22.08
CA GLU A 531 -18.67 37.45 22.09
C GLU A 531 -18.53 38.74 21.27
N PRO A 532 -17.60 39.65 21.63
CA PRO A 532 -17.29 40.82 20.81
C PRO A 532 -16.84 40.40 19.41
N LYS A 533 -17.22 41.15 18.36
CA LYS A 533 -16.88 40.84 16.95
C LYS A 533 -15.44 40.37 16.71
N ARG A 534 -14.47 41.04 17.34
CA ARG A 534 -13.05 40.67 17.25
C ARG A 534 -12.78 39.24 17.70
N LYS A 535 -13.44 38.79 18.76
CA LYS A 535 -13.29 37.44 19.33
C LYS A 535 -14.08 36.41 18.53
N GLN A 536 -15.15 36.82 17.84
CA GLN A 536 -15.83 35.98 16.85
C GLN A 536 -14.92 35.70 15.65
N GLU A 537 -14.23 36.73 15.13
CA GLU A 537 -13.25 36.62 14.03
C GLU A 537 -12.03 35.76 14.44
N GLU A 538 -11.54 35.90 15.67
CA GLU A 538 -10.48 35.06 16.24
C GLU A 538 -10.93 33.59 16.30
N ASN A 539 -12.09 33.29 16.89
CA ASN A 539 -12.61 31.92 16.98
C ASN A 539 -12.86 31.28 15.60
N GLU A 540 -13.32 32.04 14.61
CA GLU A 540 -13.49 31.55 13.24
C GLU A 540 -12.13 31.25 12.58
N SER A 541 -11.12 32.09 12.82
CA SER A 541 -9.74 31.85 12.36
C SER A 541 -9.18 30.55 12.94
N ASP A 542 -9.32 30.35 14.25
CA ASP A 542 -8.83 29.16 14.96
C ASP A 542 -9.50 27.89 14.43
N LEU A 543 -10.80 27.95 14.12
CA LEU A 543 -11.52 26.83 13.51
C LEU A 543 -10.97 26.46 12.12
N TYR A 544 -10.69 27.46 11.28
CA TYR A 544 -10.10 27.21 9.96
C TYR A 544 -8.65 26.71 10.05
N GLU A 545 -7.90 27.11 11.07
CA GLU A 545 -6.57 26.57 11.36
C GLU A 545 -6.67 25.09 11.74
N ALA A 546 -7.56 24.72 12.67
CA ALA A 546 -7.81 23.33 13.04
C ALA A 546 -8.24 22.48 11.84
N PHE A 547 -9.07 23.02 10.95
CA PHE A 547 -9.42 22.37 9.68
C PHE A 547 -8.21 22.15 8.76
N GLY A 548 -7.27 23.09 8.74
CA GLY A 548 -6.00 22.97 8.04
C GLY A 548 -5.10 21.90 8.65
N GLU A 549 -5.07 21.78 9.97
CA GLU A 549 -4.34 20.72 10.68
C GLU A 549 -4.94 19.34 10.41
N ILE A 550 -6.26 19.18 10.53
CA ILE A 550 -6.97 17.93 10.19
C ILE A 550 -6.67 17.53 8.75
N GLU A 551 -6.73 18.49 7.83
CA GLU A 551 -6.39 18.23 6.43
C GLU A 551 -4.93 17.79 6.27
N THR A 552 -4.00 18.43 6.98
CA THR A 552 -2.57 18.11 6.94
C THR A 552 -2.30 16.72 7.51
N LEU A 553 -2.88 16.40 8.67
CA LEU A 553 -2.80 15.09 9.31
C LEU A 553 -3.38 14.00 8.40
N HIS A 554 -4.57 14.24 7.84
CA HIS A 554 -5.18 13.31 6.90
C HIS A 554 -4.31 13.11 5.65
N LYS A 555 -3.77 14.19 5.09
CA LYS A 555 -2.87 14.12 3.93
C LYS A 555 -1.61 13.33 4.27
N ASN A 556 -1.06 13.48 5.46
CA ASN A 556 0.11 12.71 5.92
C ASN A 556 -0.24 11.23 6.09
N GLU A 557 -1.37 10.92 6.72
CA GLU A 557 -1.85 9.55 6.97
C GLU A 557 -2.07 8.78 5.66
N VAL A 558 -2.63 9.44 4.64
CA VAL A 558 -2.95 8.81 3.35
C VAL A 558 -1.88 9.02 2.28
N ASP A 559 -0.71 9.54 2.64
CA ASP A 559 0.41 9.91 1.75
C ASP A 559 -0.10 10.71 0.52
N CYS A 560 -0.93 11.72 0.79
CA CYS A 560 -1.53 12.61 -0.19
C CYS A 560 -0.62 13.81 -0.44
N LYS A 561 0.00 13.84 -1.62
CA LYS A 561 0.95 14.89 -2.01
C LYS A 561 0.31 16.07 -2.74
N LEU A 562 -1.02 16.13 -2.73
CA LEU A 562 -1.77 17.23 -3.35
C LEU A 562 -1.62 18.49 -2.51
N LYS A 563 -0.98 19.50 -3.10
CA LYS A 563 -0.88 20.85 -2.52
C LYS A 563 -2.20 21.60 -2.57
N ILE A 564 -3.10 21.21 -3.47
CA ILE A 564 -4.45 21.76 -3.49
C ILE A 564 -5.17 21.43 -2.17
N PRO A 565 -5.93 22.38 -1.62
CA PRO A 565 -6.79 22.12 -0.47
C PRO A 565 -7.74 20.96 -0.77
N CYS A 566 -7.95 20.05 0.18
CA CYS A 566 -8.85 18.90 0.01
C CYS A 566 -10.30 19.34 -0.26
N ARG A 567 -10.67 20.57 0.14
CA ARG A 567 -11.95 21.21 -0.21
C ARG A 567 -12.17 21.35 -1.73
N GLU A 568 -11.09 21.49 -2.50
CA GLU A 568 -11.06 21.65 -3.96
C GLU A 568 -10.66 20.36 -4.69
N CYS A 569 -10.46 19.27 -3.95
CA CYS A 569 -9.98 18.02 -4.51
C CYS A 569 -11.01 17.34 -5.42
N LYS A 570 -10.61 16.98 -6.64
CA LYS A 570 -11.43 16.22 -7.60
C LYS A 570 -11.61 14.75 -7.20
N ARG A 571 -10.82 14.22 -6.26
CA ARG A 571 -10.96 12.84 -5.76
C ARG A 571 -12.05 12.79 -4.69
N ARG A 572 -13.27 12.45 -5.12
CA ARG A 572 -14.47 12.46 -4.27
C ARG A 572 -14.30 11.65 -2.97
N GLY A 573 -13.69 10.46 -3.02
CA GLY A 573 -13.47 9.63 -1.82
C GLY A 573 -12.56 10.30 -0.78
N CYS A 574 -11.42 10.84 -1.19
CA CYS A 574 -10.50 11.55 -0.30
C CYS A 574 -11.13 12.84 0.27
N ALA A 575 -11.86 13.59 -0.56
CA ALA A 575 -12.62 14.74 -0.06
C ALA A 575 -13.65 14.30 0.99
N SER A 576 -14.40 13.22 0.73
CA SER A 576 -15.45 12.73 1.65
C SER A 576 -14.88 12.31 2.99
N GLU A 577 -13.76 11.57 2.98
CA GLU A 577 -13.03 11.16 4.18
C GLU A 577 -12.59 12.38 5.01
N ARG A 578 -11.99 13.38 4.38
CA ARG A 578 -11.64 14.65 5.04
C ARG A 578 -12.86 15.40 5.59
N PHE A 579 -13.98 15.43 4.85
CA PHE A 579 -15.23 16.04 5.34
C PHE A 579 -15.82 15.31 6.53
N MET A 580 -15.72 13.98 6.58
CA MET A 580 -16.10 13.20 7.76
C MET A 580 -15.24 13.50 8.98
N LEU A 581 -13.92 13.65 8.82
CA LEU A 581 -13.03 14.02 9.93
C LEU A 581 -13.36 15.41 10.51
N GLN A 582 -13.71 16.38 9.65
CA GLN A 582 -14.15 17.70 10.13
C GLN A 582 -15.53 17.66 10.81
N VAL A 583 -16.44 16.81 10.33
CA VAL A 583 -17.73 16.58 10.98
C VAL A 583 -17.54 15.99 12.39
N ASP A 584 -16.67 14.99 12.55
CA ASP A 584 -16.36 14.40 13.86
C ASP A 584 -15.78 15.44 14.83
N PHE A 585 -14.81 16.24 14.36
CA PHE A 585 -14.22 17.34 15.11
C PHE A 585 -15.28 18.38 15.54
N LEU A 586 -16.12 18.85 14.62
CA LEU A 586 -17.17 19.83 14.93
C LEU A 586 -18.17 19.31 15.96
N LEU A 587 -18.56 18.03 15.86
CA LEU A 587 -19.45 17.41 16.84
C LEU A 587 -18.81 17.34 18.23
N GLU A 588 -17.52 17.01 18.29
CA GLU A 588 -16.76 17.01 19.54
C GLU A 588 -16.67 18.41 20.16
N GLU A 589 -16.35 19.43 19.37
CA GLU A 589 -16.26 20.81 19.82
C GLU A 589 -17.62 21.35 20.30
N ILE A 590 -18.70 21.03 19.59
CA ILE A 590 -20.07 21.35 20.03
C ILE A 590 -20.35 20.69 21.38
N HIS A 591 -19.96 19.43 21.59
CA HIS A 591 -20.14 18.76 22.88
C HIS A 591 -19.38 19.42 24.01
N GLN A 592 -18.13 19.84 23.76
CA GLN A 592 -17.31 20.54 24.74
C GLN A 592 -17.93 21.89 25.11
N GLY A 593 -18.40 22.66 24.13
CA GLY A 593 -19.10 23.92 24.35
C GLY A 593 -20.32 23.79 25.28
N PHE A 594 -21.16 22.76 25.05
CA PHE A 594 -22.32 22.49 25.90
C PHE A 594 -21.96 22.04 27.34
N LYS A 595 -20.84 21.32 27.52
CA LYS A 595 -20.36 20.93 28.86
C LYS A 595 -19.85 22.13 29.66
N HIS A 596 -19.23 23.09 28.99
CA HIS A 596 -18.76 24.32 29.64
C HIS A 596 -19.92 25.22 30.07
N ASP A 597 -20.97 25.32 29.24
CA ASP A 597 -22.19 26.09 29.53
C ASP A 597 -23.01 25.52 30.72
N LYS A 598 -22.88 24.21 31.01
CA LYS A 598 -23.43 23.58 32.23
C LYS A 598 -22.70 23.99 33.51
N GLN A 599 -21.40 24.31 33.43
CA GLN A 599 -20.59 24.66 34.61
C GLN A 599 -20.72 26.13 34.98
N THR A 600 -20.88 27.02 33.99
CA THR A 600 -21.06 28.47 34.20
C THR A 600 -22.46 28.85 34.68
N HIS A 601 -23.49 28.03 34.41
CA HIS A 601 -24.86 28.24 34.89
C HIS A 601 -25.20 27.54 36.21
N HIS A 602 -24.26 26.79 36.79
CA HIS A 602 -24.36 26.20 38.14
C HIS A 602 -23.40 26.86 39.17
N ALA A 603 -22.66 27.89 38.76
CA ALA A 603 -21.96 28.83 39.63
C ALA A 603 -22.77 30.14 39.70
#